data_AF-A0A2E2C518-F1
#
_entry.id   AF-A0A2E2C518-F1
#
_cell.length_a   1.000
_cell.length_b   1.000
_cell.length_c   1.000
_cell.angle_alpha   90.00
_cell.angle_beta   90.00
_cell.angle_gamma   90.00
#
_symmetry.space_group_name_H-M   'P 1'
#
loop_
_entity.id
_entity.type
_entity.pdbx_description
1 polymer ?
#
loop_
_entity_poly.entity_id
_entity_poly.type
_entity_poly.pdbx_seq_one_letter_code
_entity_poly.pdbx_strand_id
1 'polypeptide(L)'
;MGKKASSTIKAGSNIKVKEGVCVPEFPEICCAGWTGMVVEVRGKKVSERTYILEWDDETEQKMPAEYKSQCEEQGLFFKMACLPGDDLILLED
;
A
#
# COMPACT_ATOMS: atom_id res chain seq x y z
N MET A 1 15.92 10.33 11.36
CA MET A 1 14.67 10.95 10.89
C MET A 1 14.38 10.44 9.48
N GLY A 2 13.51 9.44 9.34
CA GLY A 2 13.04 9.02 8.02
C GLY A 2 12.19 10.13 7.44
N LYS A 3 12.58 10.70 6.30
CA LYS A 3 11.80 11.72 5.60
C LYS A 3 10.40 11.14 5.36
N LYS A 4 9.35 11.84 5.78
CA LYS A 4 7.96 11.46 5.50
C LYS A 4 7.77 11.45 3.98
N ALA A 5 7.76 10.26 3.40
CA ALA A 5 7.55 10.08 1.96
C ALA A 5 6.18 10.63 1.50
N SER A 6 5.20 10.68 2.41
CA SER A 6 3.84 11.21 2.19
C SER A 6 3.79 12.53 1.41
N SER A 7 4.67 13.50 1.66
CA SER A 7 4.60 14.79 0.94
C SER A 7 5.01 14.71 -0.53
N THR A 8 5.82 13.71 -0.91
CA THR A 8 6.40 13.56 -2.26
C THR A 8 5.67 12.51 -3.08
N ILE A 9 5.02 11.54 -2.43
CA ILE A 9 4.24 10.50 -3.10
C ILE A 9 3.06 11.14 -3.87
N LYS A 10 2.95 10.79 -5.15
CA LYS A 10 1.89 11.21 -6.08
C LYS A 10 1.42 10.01 -6.89
N ALA A 11 0.29 10.15 -7.59
CA ALA A 11 -0.12 9.14 -8.56
C ALA A 11 1.00 8.91 -9.60
N GLY A 12 1.27 7.64 -9.91
CA GLY A 12 2.38 7.17 -10.73
C GLY A 12 3.69 6.92 -9.97
N SER A 13 3.77 7.24 -8.67
CA SER A 13 4.98 6.96 -7.89
C SER A 13 5.06 5.49 -7.47
N ASN A 14 6.23 4.88 -7.66
CA ASN A 14 6.55 3.59 -7.07
C ASN A 14 6.79 3.74 -5.57
N ILE A 15 6.20 2.85 -4.79
CA ILE A 15 6.33 2.83 -3.34
C ILE A 15 6.72 1.45 -2.85
N LYS A 16 7.19 1.43 -1.61
CA LYS A 16 7.41 0.23 -0.83
C LYS A 16 6.78 0.41 0.53
N VAL A 17 6.10 -0.61 1.01
CA VAL A 17 5.53 -0.63 2.36
C VAL A 17 6.65 -0.76 3.39
N LYS A 18 6.59 0.04 4.47
CA LYS A 18 7.55 -0.02 5.57
C LYS A 18 7.53 -1.38 6.27
N GLU A 19 8.65 -1.72 6.91
CA GLU A 19 8.71 -2.91 7.76
C GLU A 19 7.78 -2.77 8.96
N GLY A 20 7.14 -3.88 9.35
CA GLY A 20 6.20 -3.92 10.46
C GLY A 20 4.79 -3.40 10.14
N VAL A 21 4.50 -3.04 8.89
CA VAL A 21 3.15 -2.67 8.45
C VAL A 21 2.39 -3.93 8.06
N CYS A 22 1.18 -4.04 8.61
CA CYS A 22 0.20 -5.05 8.21
C CYS A 22 -0.95 -4.39 7.46
N VAL A 23 -1.69 -5.18 6.70
CA VAL A 23 -2.92 -4.70 6.07
C VAL A 23 -3.90 -4.33 7.19
N PRO A 24 -4.45 -3.10 7.21
CA PRO A 24 -5.35 -2.68 8.29
C PRO A 24 -6.61 -3.56 8.36
N GLU A 25 -7.10 -4.03 7.20
CA GLU A 25 -8.19 -5.00 7.10
C GLU A 25 -7.80 -6.40 7.62
N PHE A 26 -6.52 -6.78 7.50
CA PHE A 26 -6.02 -8.11 7.87
C PHE A 26 -4.68 -7.99 8.61
N PRO A 27 -4.70 -7.78 9.94
CA PRO A 27 -3.49 -7.57 10.72
C PRO A 27 -2.55 -8.79 10.74
N GLU A 28 -3.06 -9.97 10.41
CA GLU A 28 -2.29 -11.20 10.19
C GLU A 28 -1.45 -11.18 8.90
N ILE A 29 -1.84 -10.37 7.92
CA ILE A 29 -1.15 -10.24 6.63
C ILE A 29 -0.13 -9.10 6.73
N CYS A 30 1.13 -9.48 6.90
CA CYS A 30 2.26 -8.55 6.83
C CYS A 30 2.48 -8.12 5.37
N CYS A 31 2.11 -6.89 5.04
CA CYS A 31 2.45 -6.27 3.75
C CYS A 31 3.81 -5.54 3.79
N ALA A 32 4.55 -5.68 4.88
CA ALA A 32 5.90 -5.19 5.03
C ALA A 32 6.80 -5.56 3.83
N GLY A 33 7.40 -4.55 3.22
CA GLY A 33 8.30 -4.72 2.08
C GLY A 33 7.61 -4.99 0.74
N TRP A 34 6.28 -5.05 0.67
CA TRP A 34 5.54 -5.12 -0.58
C TRP A 34 5.76 -3.85 -1.40
N THR A 35 5.83 -4.02 -2.71
CA THR A 35 5.98 -2.91 -3.66
C THR A 35 4.75 -2.76 -4.51
N GLY A 36 4.51 -1.53 -4.92
CA GLY A 36 3.42 -1.18 -5.81
C GLY A 36 3.58 0.23 -6.34
N MET A 37 2.58 0.65 -7.12
CA MET A 37 2.47 1.99 -7.66
C MET A 37 1.26 2.71 -7.07
N VAL A 38 1.41 3.99 -6.76
CA VAL A 38 0.27 4.81 -6.35
C VAL A 38 -0.59 5.11 -7.57
N VAL A 39 -1.82 4.63 -7.60
CA VAL A 39 -2.76 4.92 -8.70
C VAL A 39 -3.56 6.19 -8.43
N GLU A 40 -3.88 6.47 -7.16
CA GLU A 40 -4.66 7.64 -6.77
C GLU A 40 -4.27 8.12 -5.37
N VAL A 41 -4.39 9.42 -5.11
CA VAL A 41 -4.18 10.00 -3.78
C VAL A 41 -5.45 10.75 -3.37
N ARG A 42 -6.06 10.33 -2.27
CA ARG A 42 -7.24 10.97 -1.68
C ARG A 42 -6.86 11.75 -0.43
N GLY A 43 -7.54 12.86 -0.18
CA GLY A 43 -7.36 13.69 1.02
C GLY A 43 -6.70 15.05 0.74
N LYS A 44 -7.18 16.08 1.43
CA LYS A 44 -6.71 17.47 1.24
C LYS A 44 -5.41 17.77 1.99
N LYS A 45 -5.26 17.28 3.22
CA LYS A 45 -4.08 17.50 4.07
C LYS A 45 -3.14 16.32 4.00
N VAL A 46 -1.83 16.57 3.99
CA VAL A 46 -0.78 15.53 3.93
C VAL A 46 -0.96 14.45 5.00
N SER A 47 -1.28 14.85 6.23
CA SER A 47 -1.49 13.92 7.36
C SER A 47 -2.77 13.07 7.26
N GLU A 48 -3.72 13.45 6.41
CA GLU A 48 -5.00 12.75 6.20
C GLU A 48 -5.06 12.15 4.77
N ARG A 49 -3.93 12.15 4.05
CA ARG A 49 -3.88 11.58 2.71
C ARG A 49 -3.87 10.07 2.80
N THR A 50 -4.77 9.47 2.05
CA THR A 50 -4.81 8.04 1.79
C THR A 50 -4.36 7.81 0.36
N TYR A 51 -3.45 6.87 0.20
CA TYR A 51 -2.84 6.54 -1.07
C TYR A 51 -3.44 5.22 -1.51
N ILE A 52 -4.08 5.25 -2.67
CA ILE A 52 -4.58 4.07 -3.33
C ILE A 52 -3.42 3.54 -4.14
N LEU A 53 -3.00 2.34 -3.78
CA LEU A 53 -1.85 1.64 -4.31
C LEU A 53 -2.38 0.50 -5.17
N GLU A 54 -1.67 0.19 -6.24
CA GLU A 54 -1.80 -1.05 -6.99
C GLU A 54 -0.51 -1.85 -6.82
N TRP A 55 -0.64 -3.09 -6.35
CA TRP A 55 0.47 -3.97 -6.10
C TRP A 55 1.05 -4.51 -7.40
N ASP A 56 2.38 -4.63 -7.44
CA ASP A 56 3.08 -5.27 -8.56
C ASP A 56 2.75 -6.76 -8.63
N ASP A 57 2.96 -7.36 -9.80
CA ASP A 57 2.76 -8.79 -10.03
C ASP A 57 3.60 -9.66 -9.08
N GLU A 58 4.84 -9.22 -8.78
CA GLU A 58 5.70 -9.88 -7.78
C GLU A 58 5.09 -9.91 -6.38
N THR A 59 4.40 -8.83 -6.00
CA THR A 59 3.70 -8.75 -4.73
C THR A 59 2.48 -9.67 -4.75
N GLU A 60 1.72 -9.70 -5.84
CA GLU A 60 0.58 -10.62 -6.01
C GLU A 60 0.97 -12.10 -5.91
N GLN A 61 2.14 -12.46 -6.41
CA GLN A 61 2.65 -13.83 -6.32
C GLN A 61 3.04 -14.21 -4.87
N LYS A 62 3.45 -13.23 -4.06
CA LYS A 62 3.77 -13.41 -2.64
C LYS A 62 2.55 -13.33 -1.74
N MET A 63 1.42 -12.83 -2.25
CA MET A 63 0.18 -12.74 -1.48
C MET A 63 -0.33 -14.13 -1.11
N PRO A 64 -0.64 -14.38 0.17
CA PRO A 64 -1.24 -15.64 0.58
C PRO A 64 -2.62 -15.79 -0.05
N ALA A 65 -2.98 -17.03 -0.41
CA ALA A 65 -4.28 -17.33 -1.02
C ALA A 65 -5.45 -16.93 -0.12
N GLU A 66 -5.27 -17.01 1.20
CA GLU A 66 -6.25 -16.59 2.20
C GLU A 66 -6.58 -15.09 2.08
N TYR A 67 -5.58 -14.23 1.86
CA TYR A 67 -5.81 -12.80 1.63
C TYR A 67 -6.65 -12.55 0.37
N LYS A 68 -6.35 -13.27 -0.73
CA LYS A 68 -7.14 -13.17 -1.97
C LYS A 68 -8.60 -13.58 -1.73
N SER A 69 -8.80 -14.70 -1.04
CA SER A 69 -10.14 -15.21 -0.71
C SER A 69 -10.92 -14.25 0.19
N GLN A 70 -10.28 -13.69 1.22
CA GLN A 70 -10.93 -12.74 2.13
C GLN A 70 -11.26 -11.41 1.43
N CYS A 71 -10.39 -10.94 0.52
CA CYS A 71 -10.69 -9.79 -0.32
C CYS A 71 -11.90 -10.05 -1.23
N GLU A 72 -11.96 -11.20 -1.90
CA GLU A 72 -13.11 -11.58 -2.73
C GLU A 72 -14.42 -11.64 -1.92
N GLU A 73 -14.38 -12.23 -0.72
CA GLU A 73 -15.55 -12.33 0.15
C GLU A 73 -16.09 -10.95 0.56
N GLN A 74 -15.20 -9.97 0.77
CA GLN A 74 -15.56 -8.60 1.11
C GLN A 74 -15.81 -7.71 -0.12
N GLY A 75 -15.64 -8.22 -1.34
CA GLY A 75 -15.72 -7.43 -2.57
C GLY A 75 -14.60 -6.40 -2.71
N LEU A 76 -13.46 -6.64 -2.06
CA LEU A 76 -12.26 -5.81 -2.11
C LEU A 76 -11.33 -6.29 -3.23
N PHE A 77 -10.66 -5.34 -3.88
CA PHE A 77 -9.64 -5.66 -4.88
C PHE A 77 -8.32 -5.97 -4.17
N PHE A 78 -7.92 -7.25 -4.08
CA PHE A 78 -6.67 -7.65 -3.42
C PHE A 78 -5.43 -7.01 -4.06
N LYS A 79 -5.49 -6.68 -5.37
CA LYS A 79 -4.41 -5.96 -6.09
C LYS A 79 -4.32 -4.49 -5.70
N MET A 80 -5.32 -3.93 -5.02
CA MET A 80 -5.30 -2.55 -4.56
C MET A 80 -5.30 -2.48 -3.04
N ALA A 81 -4.65 -1.46 -2.50
CA ALA A 81 -4.69 -1.19 -1.07
C ALA A 81 -4.77 0.30 -0.80
N CYS A 82 -5.36 0.63 0.35
CA CYS A 82 -5.58 1.99 0.78
C CYS A 82 -4.74 2.23 2.04
N LEU A 83 -3.53 2.76 1.87
CA LEU A 83 -2.60 2.95 2.99
C LEU A 83 -2.30 4.44 3.22
N PRO A 84 -2.08 4.85 4.48
CA PRO A 84 -1.64 6.20 4.78
C PRO A 84 -0.18 6.39 4.37
N GLY A 85 0.18 7.61 3.99
CA GLY A 85 1.55 7.89 3.52
C GLY A 85 2.63 7.77 4.60
N ASP A 86 2.26 7.59 5.87
CA ASP A 86 3.22 7.34 6.95
C ASP A 86 3.74 5.89 6.91
N ASP A 87 2.98 4.94 6.34
CA ASP A 87 3.39 3.53 6.22
C ASP A 87 4.12 3.21 4.90
N LEU A 88 4.28 4.22 4.05
CA LEU A 88 4.85 4.09 2.72
C LEU A 88 6.23 4.74 2.62
N ILE A 89 7.08 4.13 1.82
CA ILE A 89 8.39 4.61 1.41
C ILE A 89 8.30 4.88 -0.08
N LEU A 90 8.65 6.10 -0.51
CA LEU A 90 8.79 6.40 -1.93
C LEU A 90 10.05 5.71 -2.45
N LEU A 91 9.90 4.90 -3.50
CA LEU A 91 11.03 4.40 -4.27
C LEU A 91 11.33 5.44 -5.36
N GLU A 92 12.50 6.06 -5.28
CA GLU A 92 13.03 6.87 -6.37
C GLU A 92 13.71 5.89 -7.36
N ASP A 93 13.36 5.95 -8.64
CA ASP A 93 14.03 5.23 -9.72
C ASP A 93 15.44 5.81 -9.98
#